data_AF-M9RDR0-F1
#
_entry.id   AF-M9RDR0-F1
#
_cell.length_a   1.000
_cell.length_b   1.000
_cell.length_c   1.000
_cell.angle_alpha   90.00
_cell.angle_beta   90.00
_cell.angle_gamma   90.00
#
_symmetry.space_group_name_H-M   'P 1'
#
loop_
_entity.id
_entity.type
_entity.pdbx_description
1 polymer ?
#
loop_
_entity_poly.entity_id
_entity_poly.type
_entity_poly.pdbx_seq_one_letter_code
_entity_poly.pdbx_strand_id
1 'polypeptide(L)'
;MPNTPDALLELTLALDRLETSRGEPEAFLDASKKLLDQLKKVNESDPDVLIGAVDVYKRLSQELVFAKKCAELRLPVATQSALQGATKY
;
A
#
# COMPACT_ATOMS: atom_id res chain seq x y z
N MET A 1 -12.27 -20.78 -18.07
CA MET A 1 -12.18 -20.67 -16.59
C MET A 1 -11.20 -19.55 -16.31
N PRO A 2 -11.55 -18.52 -15.51
CA PRO A 2 -10.58 -17.48 -15.18
C PRO A 2 -9.48 -18.11 -14.31
N ASN A 3 -8.22 -17.88 -14.67
CA ASN A 3 -7.06 -18.45 -14.00
C ASN A 3 -6.87 -17.81 -12.61
N THR A 4 -7.55 -18.36 -11.63
CA THR A 4 -7.46 -18.02 -10.20
C THR A 4 -6.03 -17.99 -9.63
N PRO A 5 -5.10 -18.90 -10.02
CA PRO A 5 -3.73 -18.91 -9.51
C PRO A 5 -2.89 -17.72 -10.00
N ASP A 6 -3.19 -17.20 -11.20
CA ASP A 6 -2.40 -16.11 -11.80
C ASP A 6 -2.61 -14.78 -11.07
N ALA A 7 -3.85 -14.48 -10.64
CA ALA A 7 -4.17 -13.18 -10.05
C ALA A 7 -3.49 -12.95 -8.69
N LEU A 8 -3.40 -13.99 -7.85
CA LEU A 8 -2.72 -13.92 -6.55
C LEU A 8 -1.20 -13.84 -6.71
N LEU A 9 -0.63 -14.54 -7.70
CA LEU A 9 0.78 -14.46 -8.03
C LEU A 9 1.17 -13.06 -8.51
N GLU A 10 0.40 -12.50 -9.44
CA GLU A 10 0.59 -11.13 -9.94
C GLU A 10 0.48 -10.08 -8.83
N LEU A 11 -0.46 -10.25 -7.90
CA LEU A 11 -0.61 -9.37 -6.75
C LEU A 11 0.59 -9.46 -5.81
N THR A 12 1.10 -10.67 -5.57
CA THR A 12 2.30 -10.90 -4.74
C THR A 12 3.54 -10.26 -5.37
N LEU A 13 3.74 -10.44 -6.68
CA LEU A 13 4.85 -9.82 -7.41
C LEU A 13 4.77 -8.29 -7.43
N ALA A 14 3.57 -7.73 -7.53
CA ALA A 14 3.37 -6.29 -7.45
C ALA A 14 3.74 -5.74 -6.06
N LEU A 15 3.45 -6.49 -5.00
CA LEU A 15 3.80 -6.12 -3.64
C LEU A 15 5.33 -6.19 -3.40
N ASP A 16 6.01 -7.23 -3.88
CA ASP A 16 7.47 -7.33 -3.78
C ASP A 16 8.17 -6.18 -4.54
N ARG A 17 7.60 -5.76 -5.69
CA ARG A 17 8.08 -4.57 -6.42
C ARG A 17 7.89 -3.28 -5.62
N LEU A 18 6.81 -3.16 -4.86
CA LEU A 18 6.59 -2.02 -3.98
C LEU A 18 7.64 -1.97 -2.85
N GLU A 19 7.92 -3.11 -2.22
CA GLU A 19 8.89 -3.22 -1.13
C GLU A 19 10.32 -2.89 -1.61
N THR A 20 10.71 -3.39 -2.78
CA THR A 20 12.03 -3.14 -3.37
C THR A 20 12.23 -1.71 -3.88
N SER A 21 11.15 -1.00 -4.23
CA SER A 21 11.20 0.36 -4.78
C SER A 21 11.15 1.47 -3.73
N ARG A 22 11.07 1.16 -2.43
CA ARG A 22 11.00 2.14 -1.32
C ARG A 22 12.11 3.21 -1.34
N GLY A 23 13.27 2.91 -1.93
CA GLY A 23 14.41 3.83 -2.02
C GLY A 23 14.24 4.93 -3.08
N GLU A 24 13.37 4.74 -4.07
CA GLU A 24 13.16 5.68 -5.18
C GLU A 24 11.70 6.12 -5.26
N PRO A 25 11.39 7.41 -5.02
CA PRO A 25 10.01 7.89 -4.95
C PRO A 25 9.18 7.65 -6.21
N GLU A 26 9.77 7.82 -7.40
CA GLU A 26 9.07 7.64 -8.67
C GLU A 26 8.76 6.16 -8.93
N ALA A 27 9.73 5.27 -8.68
CA ALA A 27 9.55 3.84 -8.78
C ALA A 27 8.51 3.32 -7.77
N PHE A 28 8.53 3.84 -6.54
CA PHE A 28 7.56 3.51 -5.50
C PHE A 28 6.14 3.92 -5.89
N LEU A 29 5.97 5.11 -6.48
CA LEU A 29 4.67 5.59 -6.95
C LEU A 29 4.14 4.73 -8.11
N ASP A 30 4.99 4.37 -9.07
CA ASP A 30 4.63 3.49 -10.18
C ASP A 30 4.24 2.07 -9.69
N ALA A 31 5.03 1.51 -8.78
CA ALA A 31 4.73 0.23 -8.14
C ALA A 31 3.42 0.27 -7.35
N SER A 32 3.16 1.38 -6.64
CA SER A 32 1.90 1.59 -5.90
C SER A 32 0.68 1.59 -6.83
N LYS A 33 0.78 2.28 -7.98
CA LYS A 33 -0.30 2.32 -8.98
C LYS A 33 -0.58 0.94 -9.56
N LYS A 34 0.48 0.20 -9.92
CA LYS A 34 0.37 -1.17 -10.46
C LYS A 34 -0.27 -2.11 -9.44
N LEU A 35 0.11 -2.01 -8.17
CA LEU A 35 -0.48 -2.80 -7.09
C LEU A 35 -1.97 -2.49 -6.90
N LEU A 36 -2.36 -1.21 -6.97
CA LEU A 36 -3.76 -0.80 -6.89
C LEU A 36 -4.59 -1.36 -8.05
N ASP A 37 -4.05 -1.36 -9.27
CA ASP A 37 -4.75 -1.92 -10.43
C ASP A 37 -4.90 -3.44 -10.33
N GLN A 38 -3.91 -4.16 -9.79
CA GLN A 38 -4.03 -5.59 -9.51
C GLN A 38 -5.05 -5.88 -8.40
N LEU A 39 -5.08 -5.07 -7.34
CA LEU A 39 -6.09 -5.19 -6.28
C LEU A 39 -7.51 -5.02 -6.80
N LYS A 40 -7.74 -4.08 -7.73
CA LYS A 40 -9.06 -3.91 -8.36
C LYS A 40 -9.48 -5.16 -9.12
N LYS A 41 -8.57 -5.74 -9.92
CA LYS A 41 -8.84 -6.99 -10.65
C LYS A 41 -9.17 -8.16 -9.73
N VAL A 42 -8.45 -8.29 -8.61
CA VAL A 42 -8.71 -9.32 -7.60
C VAL A 42 -10.04 -9.09 -6.89
N ASN A 43 -10.39 -7.83 -6.59
CA ASN A 43 -11.65 -7.48 -5.96
C ASN A 43 -12.88 -7.65 -6.89
N GLU A 44 -12.67 -7.56 -8.20
CA GLU A 44 -13.67 -7.90 -9.23
C GLU A 44 -13.75 -9.41 -9.52
N SER A 45 -12.85 -10.21 -8.92
CA SER A 45 -12.79 -11.67 -9.09
C SER A 45 -13.59 -12.43 -8.01
N ASP A 46 -13.69 -13.74 -8.19
CA ASP A 46 -14.44 -14.67 -7.32
C ASP A 46 -14.09 -14.51 -5.82
N PRO A 47 -15.07 -14.56 -4.89
CA PRO A 47 -14.82 -14.51 -3.43
C PRO A 47 -13.75 -15.47 -2.90
N ASP A 48 -13.52 -16.62 -3.54
CA ASP A 48 -12.44 -17.54 -3.14
C ASP A 48 -11.04 -16.94 -3.37
N VAL A 49 -10.88 -16.04 -4.35
CA VAL A 49 -9.63 -15.30 -4.60
C VAL A 49 -9.39 -14.27 -3.51
N LEU A 50 -10.46 -13.63 -3.05
CA LEU A 50 -10.41 -12.65 -1.96
C LEU A 50 -9.96 -13.28 -0.64
N ILE A 51 -10.36 -14.53 -0.35
CA ILE A 51 -9.90 -15.28 0.83
C ILE A 51 -8.39 -15.55 0.74
N GLY A 52 -7.89 -15.93 -0.43
CA GLY A 52 -6.44 -16.12 -0.66
C GLY A 52 -5.62 -14.84 -0.64
N ALA A 53 -6.26 -13.68 -0.84
CA ALA A 53 -5.61 -12.38 -0.84
C ALA A 53 -5.40 -11.79 0.57
N VAL A 54 -5.98 -12.38 1.63
CA VAL A 54 -5.94 -11.84 3.00
C VAL A 54 -4.51 -11.60 3.49
N ASP A 55 -3.58 -12.52 3.24
CA ASP A 55 -2.18 -12.36 3.63
C ASP A 55 -1.49 -11.24 2.85
N VAL A 56 -1.88 -11.03 1.59
CA VAL A 56 -1.37 -9.94 0.74
C VAL A 56 -1.90 -8.59 1.21
N TYR A 57 -3.18 -8.50 1.57
CA TYR A 57 -3.77 -7.30 2.19
C TYR A 57 -3.13 -6.97 3.54
N LYS A 58 -2.75 -7.98 4.33
CA LYS A 58 -2.05 -7.78 5.60
C LYS A 58 -0.68 -7.15 5.37
N ARG A 59 0.12 -7.64 4.42
CA ARG A 59 1.41 -7.06 4.05
C ARG A 59 1.25 -5.63 3.51
N LEU A 60 0.29 -5.39 2.61
CA LEU A 60 -0.05 -4.06 2.11
C LEU A 60 -0.36 -3.06 3.24
N SER A 61 -1.14 -3.50 4.22
CA SER A 61 -1.51 -2.66 5.37
C SER A 61 -0.28 -2.25 6.20
N GLN A 62 0.68 -3.16 6.35
CA GLN A 62 1.95 -2.86 7.01
C GLN A 62 2.78 -1.85 6.22
N GLU A 63 2.83 -1.97 4.88
CA GLU A 63 3.50 -1.01 4.01
C GLU A 63 2.90 0.40 4.10
N LEU A 64 1.56 0.51 4.13
CA LEU A 64 0.88 1.80 4.26
C LEU A 64 1.18 2.45 5.61
N VAL A 65 1.20 1.66 6.70
CA VAL A 65 1.57 2.16 8.03
C VAL A 65 3.03 2.61 8.04
N PHE A 66 3.93 1.86 7.40
CA PHE A 66 5.34 2.24 7.27
C PHE A 66 5.49 3.55 6.49
N ALA A 67 4.87 3.65 5.31
CA ALA A 67 4.90 4.85 4.48
C ALA A 67 4.34 6.08 5.22
N LYS A 68 3.25 5.92 5.97
CA LYS A 68 2.67 6.97 6.81
C LYS A 68 3.66 7.45 7.88
N LYS A 69 4.28 6.52 8.62
CA LYS A 69 5.30 6.86 9.63
C LYS A 69 6.51 7.57 9.01
N CYS A 70 6.97 7.13 7.84
CA CYS A 70 8.06 7.80 7.12
C CYS A 70 7.66 9.22 6.68
N ALA A 71 6.41 9.45 6.29
CA ALA A 71 5.91 10.79 5.97
C ALA A 71 5.82 11.68 7.22
N GLU A 72 5.35 11.14 8.35
CA GLU A 72 5.31 11.84 9.65
C GLU A 72 6.71 12.28 10.12
N LEU A 73 7.73 11.45 9.91
CA LEU A 73 9.12 11.78 10.26
C LEU A 73 9.77 12.80 9.31
N ARG A 74 9.28 12.93 8.08
CA ARG A 74 9.76 13.91 7.09
C ARG A 74 9.11 15.28 7.25
N LEU A 75 8.00 15.39 7.97
CA LEU A 75 7.43 16.68 8.32
C LEU A 75 8.33 17.38 9.34
N PRO A 76 8.81 18.61 9.08
CA PRO A 76 9.52 19.35 10.10
C PRO A 76 8.61 19.54 11.32
N VAL A 77 9.16 19.29 12.50
CA VAL A 77 8.51 19.45 13.84
C VAL A 77 7.71 20.76 13.98
N ALA A 78 8.01 21.79 13.19
CA ALA A 78 7.29 23.05 13.14
C ALA A 78 5.78 22.94 12.82
N THR A 79 5.32 21.92 12.10
CA THR A 79 3.89 21.79 11.76
C THR A 79 3.09 21.03 12.82
N GLN A 80 3.74 20.25 13.68
CA GLN A 80 3.05 19.52 14.76
C GLN A 80 2.66 20.46 15.92
N SER A 81 3.44 21.51 16.18
CA SER A 81 3.09 22.54 17.18
C SER A 81 1.96 23.48 16.74
N ALA A 82 1.71 23.64 15.43
CA ALA A 82 0.65 24.53 14.94
C ALA A 82 -0.77 23.96 15.14
N LEU A 83 -0.91 22.62 15.21
CA LEU A 83 -2.22 21.97 15.42
C LEU A 83 -2.55 21.72 16.89
N GLN A 84 -1.57 21.72 17.80
CA GLN A 84 -1.82 21.61 19.25
C GLN A 84 -2.00 22.97 19.95
N GLY A 85 -1.69 24.09 19.27
CA GLY A 85 -1.84 25.44 19.82
C GLY A 85 -3.22 26.09 19.62
N ALA A 86 -4.09 25.52 18.77
CA ALA A 86 -5.37 26.14 18.40
C ALA A 86 -6.54 25.75 19.34
N THR A 87 -6.27 25.38 20.59
CA THR A 87 -7.31 25.08 21.59
C THR A 87 -7.03 25.75 22.93
N LYS A 88 -6.68 27.04 22.90
CA LYS A 88 -6.92 27.96 24.01
C LYS A 88 -7.23 29.30 23.40
N TYR A 89 -8.51 29.67 23.38
CA TYR A 89 -9.10 30.95 23.79
C TYR A 89 -10.60 30.86 23.52
#